data_AF-A0A2D5P9G1-F1
#
_entry.id   AF-A0A2D5P9G1-F1
#
_cell.length_a   1.000
_cell.length_b   1.000
_cell.length_c   1.000
_cell.angle_alpha   90.00
_cell.angle_beta   90.00
_cell.angle_gamma   90.00
#
_symmetry.space_group_name_H-M   'P 1'
#
loop_
_entity.id
_entity.type
_entity.pdbx_description
1 polymer ?
#
loop_
_entity_poly.entity_id
_entity_poly.type
_entity_poly.pdbx_seq_one_letter_code
_entity_poly.pdbx_strand_id
1 'polypeptide(L)'
;MESSIFNSSFIDFLTFKTFISTDILILFYYLGALILPICLWFTFFLVINKYKLLNTSYNNGKDFLWKLLNKKQKVLFLLFFVMVFFFMELFWRMLFEFLIAYMQIRDALIQV
;
A
#
# COMPACT_ATOMS: atom_id res chain seq x y z
N MET A 1 -8.84 -18.94 29.01
CA MET A 1 -7.48 -19.54 28.98
C MET A 1 -6.93 -19.61 27.56
N GLU A 2 -7.77 -19.80 26.53
CA GLU A 2 -7.35 -19.66 25.11
C GLU A 2 -6.94 -18.24 24.71
N SER A 3 -7.57 -17.20 25.28
CA SER A 3 -7.26 -15.80 24.94
C SER A 3 -5.85 -15.36 25.37
N SER A 4 -5.28 -15.94 26.43
CA SER A 4 -3.91 -15.62 26.88
C SER A 4 -2.83 -16.28 26.03
N ILE A 5 -3.10 -17.49 25.51
CA ILE A 5 -2.21 -18.24 24.61
C ILE A 5 -2.16 -17.57 23.23
N PHE A 6 -3.31 -17.12 22.73
CA PHE A 6 -3.37 -16.35 21.47
C PHE A 6 -2.59 -15.04 21.57
N ASN A 7 -2.70 -14.35 22.71
CA ASN A 7 -2.00 -13.09 22.94
C ASN A 7 -0.48 -13.28 23.01
N SER A 8 0.02 -14.34 23.67
CA SER A 8 1.46 -14.62 23.70
C SER A 8 2.00 -15.00 22.31
N SER A 9 1.29 -15.84 21.55
CA SER A 9 1.70 -16.16 20.17
C SER A 9 1.67 -14.95 19.23
N PHE A 10 0.74 -14.03 19.44
CA PHE A 10 0.61 -12.80 18.66
C PHE A 10 1.71 -11.80 19.01
N ILE A 11 2.10 -11.69 20.29
CA ILE A 11 3.23 -10.88 20.74
C ILE A 11 4.55 -11.44 20.17
N ASP A 12 4.73 -12.76 20.18
CA ASP A 12 5.90 -13.42 19.56
C ASP A 12 5.93 -13.26 18.03
N PHE A 13 4.77 -13.24 17.38
CA PHE A 13 4.62 -12.89 15.96
C PHE A 13 4.97 -11.42 15.68
N LEU A 14 4.53 -10.49 16.53
CA LEU A 14 4.85 -9.06 16.45
C LEU A 14 6.30 -8.73 16.83
N THR A 15 7.04 -9.69 17.39
CA THR A 15 8.44 -9.48 17.72
C THR A 15 9.24 -9.36 16.42
N PHE A 16 10.12 -8.36 16.35
CA PHE A 16 10.91 -7.97 15.15
C PHE A 16 11.56 -9.15 14.40
N LYS A 17 11.95 -10.20 15.12
CA LYS A 17 12.57 -11.42 14.58
C LYS A 17 11.62 -12.26 13.71
N THR A 18 10.35 -12.34 14.09
CA THR A 18 9.33 -13.12 13.39
C THR A 18 8.64 -12.24 12.34
N PHE A 19 8.21 -11.04 12.74
CA PHE A 19 7.46 -10.11 11.87
C PHE A 19 8.24 -9.65 10.63
N ILE A 20 9.58 -9.51 10.75
CA ILE A 20 10.46 -9.07 9.67
C ILE A 20 11.32 -10.25 9.15
N SER A 21 10.91 -11.48 9.45
CA SER A 21 11.53 -12.65 8.79
C SER A 21 11.30 -12.59 7.28
N THR A 22 12.29 -13.04 6.51
CA THR A 22 12.28 -13.01 5.04
C THR A 22 11.01 -13.60 4.45
N ASP A 23 10.50 -14.70 5.01
CA ASP A 23 9.29 -15.39 4.54
C ASP A 23 8.02 -14.53 4.70
N ILE A 24 7.89 -13.85 5.84
CA ILE A 24 6.74 -12.97 6.14
C ILE A 24 6.82 -11.70 5.29
N LEU A 25 8.03 -11.18 5.07
CA LEU A 25 8.25 -9.99 4.24
C LEU A 25 7.91 -10.26 2.77
N ILE A 26 8.21 -11.45 2.25
CA ILE A 26 7.77 -11.92 0.93
C ILE A 26 6.25 -12.06 0.86
N LEU A 27 5.62 -12.61 1.91
CA LEU A 27 4.16 -12.70 1.99
C LEU A 27 3.53 -11.29 1.93
N PHE A 28 4.05 -10.33 2.71
CA PHE A 28 3.61 -8.93 2.67
C PHE A 28 3.90 -8.24 1.35
N TYR A 29 4.98 -8.59 0.64
CA TYR A 29 5.27 -8.09 -0.69
C TYR A 29 4.15 -8.45 -1.68
N TYR A 30 3.75 -9.72 -1.74
CA TYR A 30 2.67 -10.18 -2.62
C TYR A 30 1.29 -9.73 -2.15
N LEU A 31 1.05 -9.75 -0.83
CA LEU A 31 -0.19 -9.25 -0.24
C LEU A 31 -0.34 -7.76 -0.50
N GLY A 32 0.71 -6.96 -0.36
CA GLY A 32 0.69 -5.52 -0.66
C GLY A 32 0.30 -5.25 -2.10
N ALA A 33 0.86 -5.99 -3.06
CA ALA A 33 0.54 -5.83 -4.49
C ALA A 33 -0.95 -6.10 -4.82
N LEU A 34 -1.59 -7.06 -4.14
CA LEU A 34 -3.01 -7.40 -4.32
C LEU A 34 -3.96 -6.57 -3.46
N ILE A 35 -3.59 -6.35 -2.19
CA ILE A 35 -4.43 -5.67 -1.20
C ILE A 35 -4.47 -4.17 -1.48
N LEU A 36 -3.37 -3.54 -1.89
CA LEU A 36 -3.36 -2.10 -2.18
C LEU A 36 -4.45 -1.69 -3.19
N PRO A 37 -4.54 -2.27 -4.41
CA PRO A 37 -5.56 -1.86 -5.37
C PRO A 37 -6.99 -2.13 -4.87
N ILE A 38 -7.20 -3.25 -4.17
CA ILE A 38 -8.53 -3.62 -3.63
C ILE A 38 -8.94 -2.67 -2.50
N CYS A 39 -8.05 -2.39 -1.55
CA CYS A 39 -8.31 -1.47 -0.44
C CYS A 39 -8.49 -0.04 -0.93
N LEU A 40 -7.68 0.44 -1.88
CA LEU A 40 -7.87 1.74 -2.51
C LEU A 40 -9.25 1.83 -3.17
N TRP A 41 -9.63 0.82 -3.95
CA TRP A 41 -10.94 0.81 -4.60
C TRP A 41 -12.10 0.84 -3.59
N PHE A 42 -12.02 -0.03 -2.57
CA PHE A 42 -13.07 -0.16 -1.57
C PHE A 42 -13.19 1.09 -0.68
N THR A 43 -12.08 1.63 -0.19
CA THR A 43 -12.08 2.86 0.61
C THR A 43 -12.60 4.05 -0.19
N PHE A 44 -12.20 4.19 -1.45
CA PHE A 44 -12.69 5.25 -2.32
C PHE A 44 -14.20 5.15 -2.56
N PHE A 45 -14.70 3.94 -2.84
CA PHE A 45 -16.14 3.68 -2.97
C PHE A 45 -16.91 4.02 -1.69
N LEU A 46 -16.42 3.56 -0.53
CA LEU A 46 -17.06 3.84 0.75
C LEU A 46 -17.08 5.33 1.08
N VAL A 47 -15.98 6.05 0.85
CA VAL A 47 -15.88 7.48 1.16
C VAL A 47 -16.83 8.30 0.27
N ILE A 48 -16.88 8.02 -1.03
CA ILE A 48 -17.77 8.73 -1.95
C ILE A 48 -19.24 8.45 -1.62
N ASN A 49 -19.58 7.20 -1.33
CA ASN A 49 -20.97 6.83 -1.08
C ASN A 49 -21.48 7.28 0.30
N LYS A 50 -20.58 7.33 1.31
CA LYS A 50 -20.94 7.71 2.69
C LYS A 50 -21.11 9.22 2.86
N TYR A 51 -20.33 10.04 2.17
CA TYR A 51 -20.34 11.50 2.37
C TYR A 51 -21.03 12.21 1.21
N LYS A 52 -22.30 12.59 1.41
CA LYS A 52 -23.12 13.31 0.43
C LYS A 52 -22.46 14.60 -0.08
N LEU A 53 -21.78 15.34 0.80
CA LEU A 53 -20.99 16.54 0.46
C LEU A 53 -19.78 16.25 -0.42
N LEU A 54 -19.10 15.11 -0.18
CA LEU A 54 -17.99 14.69 -1.04
C LEU A 54 -18.51 14.23 -2.40
N ASN A 55 -19.68 13.59 -2.49
CA ASN A 55 -20.27 13.23 -3.78
C ASN A 55 -20.63 14.48 -4.62
N THR A 56 -21.24 15.51 -4.03
CA THR A 56 -21.53 16.77 -4.75
C THR A 56 -20.26 17.54 -5.10
N SER A 57 -19.30 17.69 -4.18
CA SER A 57 -18.02 18.34 -4.47
C SER A 57 -17.18 17.56 -5.48
N TYR A 58 -17.22 16.23 -5.46
CA TYR A 58 -16.53 15.38 -6.43
C TYR A 58 -17.09 15.58 -7.83
N ASN A 59 -18.41 15.58 -8.00
CA ASN A 59 -19.03 15.80 -9.31
C ASN A 59 -18.78 17.23 -9.82
N ASN A 60 -18.95 18.24 -8.97
CA ASN A 60 -18.71 19.64 -9.34
C ASN A 60 -17.22 19.91 -9.65
N GLY A 61 -16.31 19.37 -8.84
CA GLY A 61 -14.87 19.51 -9.02
C GLY A 61 -14.37 18.78 -10.27
N LYS A 62 -14.89 17.56 -10.53
CA LYS A 62 -14.60 16.80 -11.74
C LYS A 62 -15.04 17.57 -12.98
N ASP A 63 -16.25 18.10 -13.00
CA ASP A 63 -16.77 18.85 -14.14
C ASP A 63 -16.04 20.17 -14.35
N PHE A 64 -15.65 20.86 -13.27
CA PHE A 64 -14.86 22.09 -13.35
C PHE A 64 -13.45 21.82 -13.91
N LEU A 65 -12.74 20.83 -13.36
CA LEU A 65 -11.42 20.42 -13.86
C LEU A 65 -11.50 19.92 -15.31
N TRP A 66 -12.52 19.15 -15.67
CA TRP A 66 -12.72 18.68 -17.04
C TRP A 66 -13.14 19.75 -18.03
N LYS A 67 -13.76 20.84 -17.61
CA LYS A 67 -14.01 22.00 -18.47
C LYS A 67 -12.77 22.88 -18.64
N LEU A 68 -11.92 22.98 -17.62
CA LEU A 68 -10.68 23.76 -17.65
C LEU A 68 -9.55 23.09 -18.46
N LEU A 69 -9.44 21.77 -18.39
CA LEU A 69 -8.34 21.03 -19.02
C LEU A 69 -8.61 20.75 -20.50
N ASN A 70 -7.66 21.15 -21.36
CA ASN A 70 -7.70 20.82 -22.78
C ASN A 70 -7.36 19.33 -23.02
N LYS A 71 -7.84 18.70 -24.11
CA LYS A 71 -7.68 17.26 -24.37
C LYS A 71 -6.24 16.75 -24.21
N LYS A 72 -5.24 17.54 -24.66
CA LYS A 72 -3.81 17.22 -24.51
C LYS A 72 -3.36 17.19 -23.05
N GLN A 73 -3.80 18.16 -22.24
CA GLN A 73 -3.48 18.23 -20.83
C GLN A 73 -4.17 17.13 -20.02
N LYS A 74 -5.39 16.72 -20.43
CA LYS A 74 -6.09 15.56 -19.83
C LYS A 74 -5.27 14.27 -19.97
N VAL A 75 -4.73 14.02 -21.16
CA VAL A 75 -3.88 12.85 -21.42
C VAL A 75 -2.59 12.94 -20.63
N LEU A 76 -1.94 14.10 -20.59
CA LEU A 76 -0.72 14.29 -19.80
C LEU A 76 -0.95 14.09 -18.30
N PHE A 77 -2.09 14.58 -17.78
CA PHE A 77 -2.48 14.39 -16.38
C PHE A 77 -2.74 12.91 -16.06
N LEU A 78 -3.43 12.19 -16.94
CA LEU A 78 -3.65 10.75 -16.79
C LEU A 78 -2.31 9.98 -16.84
N LEU A 79 -1.45 10.32 -17.79
CA LEU A 79 -0.13 9.72 -17.95
C LEU A 79 0.74 9.95 -16.69
N PHE A 80 0.73 11.16 -16.15
CA PHE A 80 1.41 11.49 -14.91
C PHE A 80 0.91 10.64 -13.74
N PHE A 81 -0.41 10.45 -13.62
CA PHE A 81 -0.99 9.63 -12.56
C PHE A 81 -0.58 8.15 -12.67
N VAL A 82 -0.60 7.61 -13.89
CA VAL A 82 -0.13 6.25 -14.18
C VAL A 82 1.37 6.12 -13.87
N MET A 83 2.18 7.12 -14.24
CA MET A 83 3.61 7.14 -13.93
C MET A 83 3.85 7.11 -12.42
N VAL A 84 3.17 7.98 -11.65
CA VAL A 84 3.29 8.00 -10.18
C VAL A 84 2.86 6.66 -9.57
N PHE A 85 1.83 6.02 -10.10
CA PHE A 85 1.40 4.69 -9.65
C PHE A 85 2.51 3.65 -9.82
N PHE A 86 3.13 3.57 -10.99
CA PHE A 86 4.28 2.67 -11.23
C PHE A 86 5.47 3.00 -10.32
N PHE A 87 5.77 4.29 -10.11
CA PHE A 87 6.84 4.71 -9.20
C PHE A 87 6.56 4.27 -7.76
N MET A 88 5.31 4.34 -7.30
CA MET A 88 4.95 3.85 -5.98
C MET A 88 5.07 2.33 -5.85
N GLU A 89 4.68 1.59 -6.89
CA GLU A 89 4.87 0.13 -6.93
C GLU A 89 6.36 -0.24 -6.87
N LEU A 90 7.20 0.44 -7.66
CA LEU A 90 8.65 0.22 -7.66
C LEU A 90 9.29 0.63 -6.33
N PHE A 91 8.87 1.75 -5.75
CA PHE A 91 9.35 2.21 -4.44
C PHE A 91 8.99 1.21 -3.34
N TRP A 92 7.77 0.70 -3.35
CA TRP A 92 7.33 -0.37 -2.45
C TRP A 92 8.22 -1.61 -2.63
N ARG A 93 8.42 -2.09 -3.87
CA ARG A 93 9.30 -3.23 -4.15
C ARG A 93 10.72 -3.01 -3.61
N MET A 94 11.32 -1.85 -3.86
CA MET A 94 12.65 -1.49 -3.38
C MET A 94 12.74 -1.50 -1.85
N LEU A 95 11.72 -0.99 -1.16
CA LEU A 95 11.68 -0.95 0.30
C LEU A 95 11.64 -2.36 0.91
N PHE A 96 10.85 -3.26 0.32
CA PHE A 96 10.77 -4.66 0.75
C PHE A 96 12.06 -5.43 0.47
N GLU A 97 12.62 -5.31 -0.74
CA GLU A 97 13.88 -5.96 -1.10
C GLU A 97 15.04 -5.50 -0.20
N PHE A 98 15.11 -4.20 0.11
CA PHE A 98 16.11 -3.65 1.03
C PHE A 98 15.99 -4.24 2.43
N LEU A 99 14.76 -4.32 2.96
CA LEU A 99 14.50 -4.90 4.28
C LEU A 99 14.86 -6.40 4.33
N ILE A 100 14.54 -7.17 3.29
CA ILE A 100 14.92 -8.59 3.18
C ILE A 100 16.44 -8.73 3.20
N ALA A 101 17.15 -7.98 2.35
CA ALA A 101 18.60 -8.04 2.27
C ALA A 101 19.27 -7.63 3.58
N TYR A 102 18.73 -6.59 4.25
CA TYR A 102 19.21 -6.17 5.57
C TYR A 102 19.10 -7.29 6.60
N MET A 103 17.97 -8.00 6.65
CA MET A 103 17.77 -9.10 7.58
C MET A 103 18.70 -10.27 7.28
N GLN A 104 18.89 -10.62 6.01
CA GLN A 104 19.84 -11.66 5.58
C GLN A 104 21.28 -11.35 6.02
N ILE A 105 21.73 -10.10 5.83
CA ILE A 105 23.07 -9.67 6.25
C ILE A 105 23.22 -9.72 7.77
N ARG A 106 22.20 -9.24 8.50
CA ARG A 106 22.18 -9.28 9.96
C ARG A 106 22.29 -10.72 10.48
N ASP A 107 21.54 -11.65 9.90
CA ASP A 107 21.57 -13.05 10.32
C ASP A 107 22.92 -13.70 10.02
N ALA A 108 23.54 -13.40 8.87
CA ALA A 108 24.88 -13.86 8.53
C ALA A 108 25.97 -13.33 9.50
N LEU A 109 25.81 -12.10 10.00
CA LEU A 109 26.76 -11.48 10.94
C LEU A 109 26.57 -11.97 12.38
N ILE A 110 25.35 -12.33 12.78
CA ILE A 110 25.03 -12.78 14.16
C ILE A 110 25.21 -14.29 14.33
N GLN A 111 25.20 -15.07 13.23
CA GLN A 111 25.50 -16.51 13.25
C GLN A 111 27.01 -16.83 13.28
N VAL A 112 27.89 -15.82 13.29
CA VAL A 112 29.33 -15.93 13.57
C VAL A 112 29.57 -15.63 15.05
#